data_AF-A0A963RAZ3-F1
#
_entry.id   AF-A0A963RAZ3-F1
#
_cell.length_a   1.000
_cell.length_b   1.000
_cell.length_c   1.000
_cell.angle_alpha   90.00
_cell.angle_beta   90.00
_cell.angle_gamma   90.00
#
_symmetry.space_group_name_H-M   'P 1'
#
loop_
_entity.id
_entity.type
_entity.pdbx_description
1 polymer ?
#
loop_
_entity_poly.entity_id
_entity_poly.type
_entity_poly.pdbx_seq_one_letter_code
_entity_poly.pdbx_strand_id
1 'polypeptide(L)'
;MELGLLYEFDAPQPWAGEHPWGQRVAERTAYRDNIEQIVLADKMGFEAVWLVEHHFRENRSHMPCNEVVLGALSQITERIKLGFGVALMPHEFIHPARVAEKVATVDVLSKGRAIWGMGRSTPMEQIAFGVDIASSKEKLKAAAKSVVGMWEEEFYEEHSEYLDFPKRMVTPKPYQYPHPPAWMAASSESSATMAGENGCGLLCFSIMQPLDRLKEIIDTYREAQKSAVPLTSVHTNKVGVYTLVHCAETRDDFGTNRL
;
A
#
# COMPACT_ATOMS: atom_id res chain seq x y z
N MET A 1 14.09 -2.46 16.28
CA MET A 1 13.52 -3.07 15.06
C MET A 1 12.02 -2.97 15.18
N GLU A 2 11.36 -2.30 14.25
CA GLU A 2 9.89 -2.14 14.21
C GLU A 2 9.32 -3.34 13.44
N LEU A 3 8.29 -4.02 13.96
CA LEU A 3 7.60 -5.12 13.27
C LEU A 3 6.27 -4.64 12.73
N GLY A 4 6.01 -4.89 11.44
CA GLY A 4 4.74 -4.59 10.78
C GLY A 4 4.10 -5.84 10.18
N LEU A 5 2.87 -5.69 9.72
CA LEU A 5 2.09 -6.73 9.07
C LEU A 5 1.73 -6.30 7.65
N LEU A 6 1.68 -7.25 6.71
CA LEU A 6 1.12 -7.05 5.37
C LEU A 6 -0.01 -8.06 5.20
N TYR A 7 -1.18 -7.61 4.76
CA TYR A 7 -2.36 -8.46 4.61
C TYR A 7 -2.95 -8.37 3.21
N GLU A 8 -3.28 -9.54 2.67
CA GLU A 8 -3.89 -9.73 1.35
C GLU A 8 -5.35 -10.21 1.39
N PHE A 9 -5.85 -10.63 2.56
CA PHE A 9 -7.20 -11.20 2.78
C PHE A 9 -7.50 -12.30 1.76
N ASP A 10 -6.88 -13.46 2.00
CA ASP A 10 -6.94 -14.58 1.08
C ASP A 10 -8.23 -15.40 1.25
N ALA A 11 -8.87 -15.74 0.12
CA ALA A 11 -10.02 -16.65 0.06
C ALA A 11 -9.83 -17.71 -1.05
N PRO A 12 -8.74 -18.52 -1.00
CA PRO A 12 -8.37 -19.43 -2.07
C PRO A 12 -9.34 -20.60 -2.23
N GLN A 13 -9.41 -21.17 -3.43
CA GLN A 13 -10.12 -22.42 -3.70
C GLN A 13 -9.36 -23.65 -3.16
N PRO A 14 -10.05 -24.79 -2.91
CA PRO A 14 -11.50 -24.99 -3.07
C PRO A 14 -12.30 -24.38 -1.92
N TRP A 15 -13.44 -23.77 -2.24
CA TRP A 15 -14.36 -23.27 -1.23
C TRP A 15 -15.26 -24.39 -0.67
N ALA A 16 -15.69 -24.23 0.57
CA ALA A 16 -16.70 -25.10 1.17
C ALA A 16 -18.09 -24.79 0.56
N GLY A 17 -18.44 -25.50 -0.51
CA GLY A 17 -19.73 -25.39 -1.20
C GLY A 17 -19.66 -24.75 -2.58
N GLU A 18 -20.78 -24.75 -3.30
CA GLU A 18 -20.87 -24.25 -4.66
C GLU A 18 -20.72 -22.72 -4.75
N HIS A 19 -20.17 -22.23 -5.87
CA HIS A 19 -20.18 -20.81 -6.19
C HIS A 19 -21.63 -20.31 -6.42
N PRO A 20 -22.02 -19.12 -5.93
CA PRO A 20 -21.19 -18.13 -5.22
C PRO A 20 -21.18 -18.29 -3.69
N TRP A 21 -21.85 -19.30 -3.14
CA TRP A 21 -22.07 -19.41 -1.70
C TRP A 21 -20.82 -19.76 -0.92
N GLY A 22 -20.05 -20.76 -1.39
CA GLY A 22 -18.77 -21.14 -0.77
C GLY A 22 -17.78 -19.96 -0.77
N GLN A 23 -17.67 -19.27 -1.91
CA GLN A 23 -16.86 -18.06 -2.05
C GLN A 23 -17.25 -16.99 -1.05
N ARG A 24 -18.55 -16.63 -1.00
CA ARG A 24 -19.06 -15.59 -0.09
C ARG A 24 -18.79 -15.92 1.38
N VAL A 25 -18.84 -17.21 1.76
CA VAL A 25 -18.49 -17.64 3.12
C VAL A 25 -17.00 -17.47 3.37
N ALA A 26 -16.15 -17.91 2.44
CA ALA A 26 -14.70 -17.79 2.54
C ALA A 26 -14.27 -16.32 2.63
N GLU A 27 -14.79 -15.44 1.76
CA GLU A 27 -14.51 -14.00 1.78
C GLU A 27 -14.94 -13.36 3.11
N ARG A 28 -16.18 -13.59 3.57
CA ARG A 28 -16.62 -13.05 4.87
C ARG A 28 -15.76 -13.51 6.04
N THR A 29 -15.34 -14.77 6.01
CA THR A 29 -14.46 -15.37 7.02
C THR A 29 -13.09 -14.72 7.00
N ALA A 30 -12.47 -14.60 5.82
CA ALA A 30 -11.20 -13.91 5.64
C ALA A 30 -11.28 -12.47 6.16
N TYR A 31 -12.31 -11.70 5.78
CA TYR A 31 -12.44 -10.32 6.27
C TYR A 31 -12.53 -10.23 7.79
N ARG A 32 -13.37 -11.06 8.42
CA ARG A 32 -13.50 -11.09 9.88
C ARG A 32 -12.18 -11.46 10.55
N ASP A 33 -11.58 -12.59 10.15
CA ASP A 33 -10.43 -13.17 10.84
C ASP A 33 -9.19 -12.27 10.70
N ASN A 34 -8.94 -11.70 9.51
CA ASN A 34 -7.82 -10.78 9.32
C ASN A 34 -8.02 -9.46 10.11
N ILE A 35 -9.25 -8.92 10.20
CA ILE A 35 -9.53 -7.76 11.04
C ILE A 35 -9.27 -8.06 12.52
N GLU A 36 -9.74 -9.22 13.03
CA GLU A 36 -9.50 -9.64 14.41
C GLU A 36 -8.00 -9.79 14.71
N GLN A 37 -7.23 -10.37 13.79
CA GLN A 37 -5.78 -10.50 13.91
C GLN A 37 -5.07 -9.13 13.94
N ILE A 38 -5.49 -8.18 13.11
CA ILE A 38 -4.93 -6.82 13.10
C ILE A 38 -5.25 -6.08 14.41
N VAL A 39 -6.46 -6.23 14.95
CA VAL A 39 -6.82 -5.66 16.26
C VAL A 39 -5.98 -6.26 17.39
N LEU A 40 -5.69 -7.56 17.33
CA LEU A 40 -4.76 -8.20 18.27
C LEU A 40 -3.34 -7.64 18.10
N ALA A 41 -2.86 -7.45 16.86
CA ALA A 41 -1.55 -6.90 16.59
C ALA A 41 -1.36 -5.48 17.13
N ASP A 42 -2.40 -4.64 17.04
CA ASP A 42 -2.42 -3.31 17.68
C ASP A 42 -2.18 -3.42 19.20
N LYS A 43 -2.85 -4.39 19.85
CA LYS A 43 -2.66 -4.69 21.28
C LYS A 43 -1.26 -5.21 21.61
N MET A 44 -0.65 -5.98 20.71
CA MET A 44 0.69 -6.56 20.86
C MET A 44 1.83 -5.59 20.55
N GLY A 45 1.55 -4.40 20.02
CA GLY A 45 2.56 -3.38 19.74
C GLY A 45 3.25 -3.52 18.38
N PHE A 46 2.56 -4.10 17.39
CA PHE A 46 3.02 -4.00 16.00
C PHE A 46 2.94 -2.53 15.54
N GLU A 47 3.95 -2.12 14.77
CA GLU A 47 4.14 -0.73 14.36
C GLU A 47 3.13 -0.28 13.30
N ALA A 48 2.90 -1.14 12.29
CA ALA A 48 2.08 -0.81 11.15
C ALA A 48 1.40 -2.05 10.58
N VAL A 49 0.20 -1.87 10.03
CA VAL A 49 -0.43 -2.80 9.10
C VAL A 49 -0.45 -2.18 7.72
N TRP A 50 -0.05 -2.94 6.70
CA TRP A 50 -0.08 -2.58 5.30
C TRP A 50 -1.17 -3.41 4.62
N LEU A 51 -2.19 -2.76 4.08
CA LEU A 51 -3.26 -3.42 3.32
C LEU A 51 -3.05 -3.24 1.83
N VAL A 52 -2.93 -4.36 1.11
CA VAL A 52 -2.78 -4.36 -0.35
C VAL A 52 -4.03 -3.86 -1.06
N GLU A 53 -3.88 -3.46 -2.31
CA GLU A 53 -4.98 -3.21 -3.23
C GLU A 53 -4.79 -4.15 -4.42
N HIS A 54 -5.61 -5.20 -4.51
CA HIS A 54 -5.56 -6.21 -5.56
C HIS A 54 -6.91 -6.40 -6.21
N HIS A 55 -6.87 -6.55 -7.54
CA HIS A 55 -8.05 -6.77 -8.36
C HIS A 55 -7.96 -8.12 -9.08
N PHE A 56 -9.08 -8.83 -9.21
CA PHE A 56 -9.22 -10.05 -10.01
C PHE A 56 -8.30 -11.22 -9.61
N ARG A 57 -7.94 -11.35 -8.33
CA ARG A 57 -7.05 -12.42 -7.81
C ARG A 57 -7.83 -13.58 -7.18
N GLU A 58 -8.48 -14.38 -8.02
CA GLU A 58 -9.41 -15.46 -7.62
C GLU A 58 -8.89 -16.48 -6.58
N ASN A 59 -7.57 -16.68 -6.47
CA ASN A 59 -6.94 -17.67 -5.57
C ASN A 59 -5.92 -17.06 -4.61
N ARG A 60 -6.00 -15.74 -4.40
CA ARG A 60 -5.07 -15.02 -3.54
C ARG A 60 -5.85 -13.90 -2.86
N SER A 61 -5.55 -12.65 -3.18
CA SER A 61 -6.07 -11.49 -2.47
C SER A 61 -7.48 -11.06 -2.91
N HIS A 62 -8.44 -11.10 -2.00
CA HIS A 62 -9.80 -10.57 -2.23
C HIS A 62 -9.96 -9.18 -1.57
N MET A 63 -8.93 -8.33 -1.66
CA MET A 63 -8.85 -6.98 -1.09
C MET A 63 -8.70 -5.89 -2.16
N PRO A 64 -9.80 -5.44 -2.81
CA PRO A 64 -9.74 -4.35 -3.80
C PRO A 64 -9.93 -2.95 -3.21
N CYS A 65 -10.48 -2.83 -2.00
CA CYS A 65 -10.89 -1.57 -1.38
C CYS A 65 -10.20 -1.35 -0.03
N ASN A 66 -8.87 -1.22 -0.04
CA ASN A 66 -8.10 -1.10 1.19
C ASN A 66 -8.49 0.12 2.03
N GLU A 67 -8.90 1.24 1.41
CA GLU A 67 -9.34 2.43 2.15
C GLU A 67 -10.54 2.16 3.05
N VAL A 68 -11.45 1.27 2.66
CA VAL A 68 -12.65 0.93 3.45
C VAL A 68 -12.23 0.16 4.69
N VAL A 69 -11.33 -0.81 4.53
CA VAL A 69 -10.83 -1.63 5.65
C VAL A 69 -9.93 -0.83 6.57
N LEU A 70 -9.05 0.03 6.03
CA LEU A 70 -8.26 0.98 6.82
C LEU A 70 -9.17 1.95 7.59
N GLY A 71 -10.25 2.44 6.95
CA GLY A 71 -11.28 3.26 7.61
C GLY A 71 -11.94 2.52 8.77
N ALA A 72 -12.34 1.26 8.61
CA ALA A 72 -12.90 0.45 9.69
C ALA A 72 -11.88 0.24 10.83
N LEU A 73 -10.65 -0.17 10.49
CA LEU A 73 -9.57 -0.39 11.45
C LEU A 73 -9.23 0.88 12.22
N SER A 74 -9.35 2.06 11.61
CA SER A 74 -9.10 3.33 12.29
C SER A 74 -9.99 3.57 13.50
N GLN A 75 -11.17 2.94 13.55
CA GLN A 75 -12.13 3.08 14.63
C GLN A 75 -11.98 2.03 15.74
N ILE A 76 -11.34 0.90 15.43
CA ILE A 76 -11.24 -0.26 16.34
C ILE A 76 -9.79 -0.60 16.73
N THR A 77 -8.84 0.25 16.33
CA THR A 77 -7.42 0.19 16.73
C THR A 77 -6.98 1.54 17.26
N GLU A 78 -5.99 1.55 18.15
CA GLU A 78 -5.56 2.76 18.86
C GLU A 78 -4.17 3.26 18.45
N ARG A 79 -3.23 2.36 18.15
CA ARG A 79 -1.79 2.68 18.04
C ARG A 79 -1.18 2.35 16.68
N ILE A 80 -1.55 1.21 16.10
CA ILE A 80 -0.97 0.69 14.87
C ILE A 80 -1.15 1.70 13.73
N LYS A 81 -0.09 1.90 12.94
CA LYS A 81 -0.16 2.72 11.73
C LYS A 81 -0.94 2.00 10.64
N LEU A 82 -1.71 2.76 9.87
CA LEU A 82 -2.65 2.28 8.87
C LEU A 82 -2.09 2.58 7.49
N GLY A 83 -1.43 1.58 6.92
CA GLY A 83 -0.70 1.69 5.67
C GLY A 83 -1.49 1.26 4.45
N PHE A 84 -1.54 2.15 3.47
CA PHE A 84 -1.82 1.76 2.09
C PHE A 84 -0.61 0.97 1.59
N GLY A 85 -0.73 -0.35 1.44
CA GLY A 85 0.35 -1.25 1.03
C GLY A 85 0.08 -1.94 -0.30
N VAL A 86 -0.49 -1.29 -1.32
CA VAL A 86 -0.34 0.13 -1.68
C VAL A 86 -1.64 0.72 -2.21
N ALA A 87 -1.71 2.05 -2.36
CA ALA A 87 -2.68 2.70 -3.24
C ALA A 87 -2.19 2.61 -4.70
N LEU A 88 -3.06 2.23 -5.63
CA LEU A 88 -2.74 2.20 -7.05
C LEU A 88 -2.83 3.61 -7.65
N MET A 89 -1.73 4.09 -8.21
CA MET A 89 -1.57 5.49 -8.59
C MET A 89 -1.88 5.85 -10.06
N PRO A 90 -1.70 4.96 -11.07
CA PRO A 90 -2.11 5.28 -12.44
C PRO A 90 -3.59 5.68 -12.49
N HIS A 91 -3.90 6.76 -13.21
CA HIS A 91 -5.23 7.39 -13.18
C HIS A 91 -6.34 6.47 -13.70
N GLU A 92 -6.00 5.46 -14.50
CA GLU A 92 -6.94 4.47 -15.02
C GLU A 92 -7.46 3.52 -13.93
N PHE A 93 -6.70 3.32 -12.84
CA PHE A 93 -7.24 2.67 -11.64
C PHE A 93 -8.16 3.63 -10.89
N ILE A 94 -7.69 4.84 -10.62
CA ILE A 94 -8.39 5.83 -9.79
C ILE A 94 -7.89 7.25 -10.05
N HIS A 95 -8.83 8.19 -10.15
CA HIS A 95 -8.50 9.61 -10.32
C HIS A 95 -7.64 10.14 -9.15
N PRO A 96 -6.57 10.93 -9.37
CA PRO A 96 -5.69 11.44 -8.31
C PRO A 96 -6.42 12.14 -7.16
N ALA A 97 -7.43 12.98 -7.47
CA ALA A 97 -8.29 13.58 -6.43
C ALA A 97 -8.95 12.56 -5.50
N ARG A 98 -9.42 11.40 -6.02
CA ARG A 98 -10.00 10.34 -5.19
C ARG A 98 -8.94 9.66 -4.31
N VAL A 99 -7.69 9.58 -4.77
CA VAL A 99 -6.57 9.12 -3.93
C VAL A 99 -6.30 10.11 -2.80
N ALA A 100 -6.22 11.41 -3.12
CA ALA A 100 -6.02 12.47 -2.13
C ALA A 100 -7.11 12.42 -1.05
N GLU A 101 -8.37 12.30 -1.46
CA GLU A 101 -9.53 12.22 -0.58
C GLU A 101 -9.51 10.96 0.28
N LYS A 102 -9.27 9.77 -0.28
CA LYS A 102 -9.35 8.50 0.47
C LYS A 102 -8.25 8.39 1.53
N VAL A 103 -7.03 8.80 1.20
CA VAL A 103 -5.90 8.78 2.13
C VAL A 103 -6.10 9.83 3.23
N ALA A 104 -6.49 11.06 2.89
CA ALA A 104 -6.78 12.10 3.88
C ALA A 104 -7.95 11.70 4.79
N THR A 105 -8.96 11.03 4.27
CA THR A 105 -10.10 10.53 5.08
C THR A 105 -9.64 9.49 6.10
N VAL A 106 -8.84 8.50 5.69
CA VAL A 106 -8.25 7.53 6.62
C VAL A 106 -7.38 8.23 7.66
N ASP A 107 -6.61 9.23 7.25
CA ASP A 107 -5.75 9.99 8.15
C ASP A 107 -6.54 10.76 9.21
N VAL A 108 -7.62 11.44 8.81
CA VAL A 108 -8.56 12.13 9.70
C VAL A 108 -9.23 11.16 10.68
N LEU A 109 -9.78 10.06 10.16
CA LEU A 109 -10.46 9.05 10.99
C LEU A 109 -9.51 8.41 12.01
N SER A 110 -8.25 8.20 11.61
CA SER A 110 -7.23 7.56 12.44
C SER A 110 -6.49 8.52 13.37
N LYS A 111 -6.74 9.83 13.25
CA LYS A 111 -6.06 10.91 13.98
C LYS A 111 -4.55 10.92 13.75
N GLY A 112 -4.13 10.79 12.49
CA GLY A 112 -2.73 10.93 12.09
C GLY A 112 -1.93 9.64 12.03
N ARG A 113 -2.59 8.48 11.89
CA ARG A 113 -1.92 7.17 11.83
C ARG A 113 -1.77 6.64 10.40
N ALA A 114 -2.22 7.37 9.39
CA ALA A 114 -2.10 6.90 8.01
C ALA A 114 -0.63 6.91 7.54
N ILE A 115 -0.26 5.94 6.71
CA ILE A 115 0.97 5.99 5.92
C ILE A 115 0.65 5.62 4.47
N TRP A 116 1.16 6.42 3.53
CA TRP A 116 0.74 6.38 2.14
C TRP A 116 1.76 5.64 1.28
N GLY A 117 1.56 4.33 1.11
CA GLY A 117 2.31 3.56 0.13
C GLY A 117 1.68 3.63 -1.25
N MET A 118 2.52 3.80 -2.27
CA MET A 118 2.16 3.96 -3.66
C MET A 118 2.68 2.80 -4.50
N GLY A 119 1.89 2.38 -5.49
CA GLY A 119 2.35 1.44 -6.51
C GLY A 119 1.56 1.49 -7.80
N ARG A 120 1.92 0.59 -8.71
CA ARG A 120 1.44 0.56 -10.10
C ARG A 120 0.66 -0.71 -10.44
N SER A 121 0.48 -1.59 -9.45
CA SER A 121 0.04 -2.97 -9.61
C SER A 121 0.97 -3.80 -10.53
N THR A 122 0.53 -5.01 -10.84
CA THR A 122 1.18 -5.97 -11.75
C THR A 122 0.64 -5.82 -13.18
N PRO A 123 1.34 -6.36 -14.20
CA PRO A 123 0.87 -6.34 -15.58
C PRO A 123 -0.57 -6.85 -15.79
N MET A 124 -0.98 -7.90 -15.06
CA MET A 124 -2.33 -8.47 -15.21
C MET A 124 -3.43 -7.45 -14.88
N GLU A 125 -3.31 -6.79 -13.74
CA GLU A 125 -4.28 -5.79 -13.29
C GLU A 125 -4.16 -4.50 -14.11
N GLN A 126 -2.94 -4.11 -14.49
CA GLN A 126 -2.71 -2.97 -15.37
C GLN A 126 -3.44 -3.13 -16.71
N ILE A 127 -3.34 -4.31 -17.34
CA ILE A 127 -4.05 -4.61 -18.58
C ILE A 127 -5.56 -4.53 -18.38
N ALA A 128 -6.08 -5.08 -17.28
CA ALA A 128 -7.51 -5.10 -17.00
C ALA A 128 -8.11 -3.69 -16.82
N PHE A 129 -7.34 -2.74 -16.27
CA PHE A 129 -7.75 -1.34 -16.12
C PHE A 129 -7.30 -0.44 -17.28
N GLY A 130 -6.61 -0.97 -18.29
CA GLY A 130 -6.15 -0.18 -19.44
C GLY A 130 -4.92 0.70 -19.18
N VAL A 131 -4.16 0.42 -18.12
CA VAL A 131 -2.88 1.10 -17.84
C VAL A 131 -1.83 0.64 -18.84
N ASP A 132 -1.29 1.58 -19.62
CA ASP A 132 -0.06 1.33 -20.37
C ASP A 132 1.12 1.05 -19.41
N ILE A 133 1.64 -0.18 -19.50
CA ILE A 133 2.71 -0.70 -18.65
C ILE A 133 3.99 0.14 -18.82
N ALA A 134 4.28 0.59 -20.05
CA ALA A 134 5.52 1.30 -20.37
C ALA A 134 5.58 2.66 -19.66
N SER A 135 4.46 3.41 -19.66
CA SER A 135 4.34 4.72 -19.02
C SER A 135 3.91 4.69 -17.55
N SER A 136 3.71 3.51 -16.96
CA SER A 136 3.13 3.39 -15.61
C SER A 136 4.00 4.02 -14.51
N LYS A 137 5.33 4.12 -14.70
CA LYS A 137 6.24 4.78 -13.73
C LYS A 137 6.04 6.29 -13.72
N GLU A 138 5.98 6.89 -14.90
CA GLU A 138 5.72 8.31 -15.11
C GLU A 138 4.33 8.68 -14.57
N LYS A 139 3.31 7.87 -14.88
CA LYS A 139 1.94 8.05 -14.36
C LYS A 139 1.87 8.04 -12.84
N LEU A 140 2.59 7.13 -12.17
CA LEU A 140 2.65 7.12 -10.70
C LEU A 140 3.24 8.42 -10.16
N LYS A 141 4.37 8.88 -10.72
CA LYS A 141 5.03 10.12 -10.27
C LYS A 141 4.16 11.34 -10.51
N ALA A 142 3.49 11.43 -11.66
CA ALA A 142 2.58 12.52 -11.98
C ALA A 142 1.41 12.56 -10.99
N ALA A 143 0.70 11.43 -10.82
CA ALA A 143 -0.42 11.34 -9.89
C ALA A 143 -0.02 11.64 -8.44
N ALA A 144 1.15 11.20 -8.01
CA ALA A 144 1.66 11.50 -6.68
C ALA A 144 1.90 13.00 -6.45
N LYS A 145 2.44 13.72 -7.45
CA LYS A 145 2.57 15.18 -7.39
C LYS A 145 1.22 15.86 -7.28
N SER A 146 0.25 15.43 -8.07
CA SER A 146 -1.10 15.97 -8.03
C SER A 146 -1.73 15.77 -6.64
N VAL A 147 -1.60 14.57 -6.07
CA VAL A 147 -2.11 14.26 -4.73
C VAL A 147 -1.47 15.14 -3.65
N VAL A 148 -0.14 15.34 -3.69
CA VAL A 148 0.56 16.20 -2.73
C VAL A 148 0.10 17.65 -2.86
N GLY A 149 0.03 18.20 -4.08
CA GLY A 149 -0.48 19.56 -4.31
C GLY A 149 -1.92 19.72 -3.81
N MET A 150 -2.77 18.71 -4.03
CA MET A 150 -4.14 18.68 -3.51
C MET A 150 -4.23 18.68 -1.98
N TRP A 151 -3.22 18.20 -1.27
CA TRP A 151 -3.16 18.31 0.20
C TRP A 151 -2.59 19.64 0.65
N GLU A 152 -1.49 20.08 0.08
CA GLU A 152 -0.72 21.23 0.57
C GLU A 152 -1.32 22.59 0.17
N GLU A 153 -1.95 22.68 -1.01
CA GLU A 153 -2.51 23.94 -1.51
C GLU A 153 -3.96 24.13 -1.08
N GLU A 154 -4.38 25.35 -0.71
CA GLU A 154 -5.79 25.62 -0.37
C GLU A 154 -6.74 25.30 -1.56
N PHE A 155 -6.36 25.74 -2.76
CA PHE A 155 -7.03 25.44 -4.02
C PHE A 155 -6.00 24.89 -5.00
N TYR A 156 -6.28 23.71 -5.56
CA TYR A 156 -5.41 23.03 -6.50
C TYR A 156 -5.94 23.15 -7.93
N GLU A 157 -5.04 23.34 -8.89
CA GLU A 157 -5.31 23.39 -10.33
C GLU A 157 -4.15 22.70 -11.07
N GLU A 158 -4.45 21.89 -12.07
CA GLU A 158 -3.45 21.25 -12.91
C GLU A 158 -3.91 21.20 -14.36
N HIS A 159 -3.04 21.58 -15.29
CA HIS A 159 -3.22 21.40 -16.72
C HIS A 159 -1.95 20.78 -17.29
N SER A 160 -1.85 19.45 -17.21
CA SER A 160 -0.69 18.67 -17.65
C SER A 160 -1.09 17.59 -18.66
N GLU A 161 -0.11 16.85 -19.19
CA GLU A 161 -0.38 15.67 -20.03
C GLU A 161 -1.07 14.53 -19.25
N TYR A 162 -1.01 14.53 -17.91
CA TYR A 162 -1.54 13.46 -17.07
C TYR A 162 -2.87 13.80 -16.41
N LEU A 163 -3.15 15.09 -16.20
CA LEU A 163 -4.36 15.55 -15.52
C LEU A 163 -4.77 16.94 -16.00
N ASP A 164 -6.04 17.07 -16.37
CA ASP A 164 -6.72 18.34 -16.59
C ASP A 164 -7.75 18.54 -15.46
N PHE A 165 -7.37 19.30 -14.44
CA PHE A 165 -8.12 19.48 -13.21
C PHE A 165 -8.32 20.98 -12.91
N PRO A 166 -9.55 21.48 -12.99
CA PRO A 166 -9.82 22.90 -12.83
C PRO A 166 -9.74 23.32 -11.35
N LYS A 167 -9.32 24.57 -11.11
CA LYS A 167 -9.12 25.13 -9.78
C LYS A 167 -10.26 24.85 -8.80
N ARG A 168 -9.96 24.10 -7.75
CA ARG A 168 -10.89 23.82 -6.63
C ARG A 168 -10.16 23.35 -5.38
N MET A 169 -10.82 23.48 -4.23
CA MET A 169 -10.34 22.88 -2.99
C MET A 169 -10.64 21.38 -3.00
N VAL A 170 -9.63 20.56 -2.69
CA VAL A 170 -9.81 19.13 -2.44
C VAL A 170 -9.95 18.91 -0.94
N THR A 171 -11.00 18.17 -0.55
CA THR A 171 -11.41 17.97 0.84
C THR A 171 -11.70 16.50 1.14
N PRO A 172 -11.34 15.96 2.32
CA PRO A 172 -10.69 16.67 3.43
C PRO A 172 -9.19 16.88 3.20
N LYS A 173 -8.60 17.79 3.98
CA LYS A 173 -7.15 17.85 4.15
C LYS A 173 -6.69 16.77 5.13
N PRO A 174 -5.46 16.26 5.01
CA PRO A 174 -4.96 15.29 5.99
C PRO A 174 -4.92 15.86 7.40
N TYR A 175 -5.01 14.97 8.39
CA TYR A 175 -4.81 15.33 9.79
C TYR A 175 -3.34 15.66 10.07
N GLN A 176 -2.43 14.93 9.44
CA GLN A 176 -0.99 15.17 9.50
C GLN A 176 -0.61 16.38 8.64
N TYR A 177 0.28 17.23 9.15
CA TYR A 177 0.86 18.34 8.40
C TYR A 177 2.34 18.06 8.09
N PRO A 178 2.81 18.23 6.84
CA PRO A 178 2.05 18.69 5.66
C PRO A 178 1.11 17.62 5.07
N HIS A 179 1.40 16.33 5.24
CA HIS A 179 0.57 15.19 4.83
C HIS A 179 1.14 13.87 5.43
N PRO A 180 0.50 12.69 5.24
CA PRO A 180 1.03 11.41 5.70
C PRO A 180 2.35 11.00 5.01
N PRO A 181 3.28 10.30 5.70
CA PRO A 181 4.54 9.84 5.12
C PRO A 181 4.34 8.95 3.88
N ALA A 182 5.11 9.23 2.82
CA ALA A 182 5.00 8.57 1.53
C ALA A 182 5.99 7.41 1.37
N TRP A 183 5.52 6.30 0.80
CA TRP A 183 6.29 5.08 0.52
C TRP A 183 6.04 4.62 -0.91
N MET A 184 6.99 3.87 -1.48
CA MET A 184 6.88 3.27 -2.81
C MET A 184 7.22 1.79 -2.77
N ALA A 185 6.36 0.97 -3.36
CA ALA A 185 6.64 -0.44 -3.58
C ALA A 185 7.63 -0.63 -4.74
N ALA A 186 8.67 -1.43 -4.51
CA ALA A 186 9.70 -1.73 -5.49
C ALA A 186 10.12 -3.21 -5.42
N SER A 187 10.15 -3.83 -6.59
CA SER A 187 10.65 -5.20 -6.81
C SER A 187 11.87 -5.23 -7.75
N SER A 188 12.40 -4.08 -8.14
CA SER A 188 13.56 -3.95 -9.03
C SER A 188 14.46 -2.80 -8.59
N GLU A 189 15.74 -2.86 -8.96
CA GLU A 189 16.71 -1.79 -8.72
C GLU A 189 16.22 -0.44 -9.26
N SER A 190 15.69 -0.41 -10.49
CA SER A 190 15.14 0.81 -11.08
C SER A 190 13.97 1.40 -10.27
N SER A 191 13.09 0.57 -9.72
CA SER A 191 12.01 1.05 -8.84
C SER A 191 12.54 1.49 -7.48
N ALA A 192 13.61 0.88 -6.98
CA ALA A 192 14.26 1.27 -5.74
C ALA A 192 15.01 2.60 -5.87
N THR A 193 15.71 2.82 -6.99
CA THR A 193 16.28 4.12 -7.38
C THR A 193 15.19 5.18 -7.39
N MET A 194 14.07 4.91 -8.06
CA MET A 194 12.95 5.84 -8.11
C MET A 194 12.42 6.20 -6.71
N ALA A 195 12.22 5.21 -5.82
CA ALA A 195 11.81 5.49 -4.44
C ALA A 195 12.83 6.37 -3.71
N GLY A 196 14.12 6.12 -3.91
CA GLY A 196 15.21 6.86 -3.29
C GLY A 196 15.33 8.30 -3.78
N GLU A 197 15.36 8.51 -5.09
CA GLU A 197 15.45 9.83 -5.73
C GLU A 197 14.27 10.73 -5.35
N ASN A 198 13.09 10.13 -5.10
CA ASN A 198 11.86 10.86 -4.76
C ASN A 198 11.67 11.03 -3.24
N GLY A 199 12.65 10.66 -2.42
CA GLY A 199 12.60 10.88 -0.97
C GLY A 199 11.53 10.06 -0.24
N CYS A 200 11.01 9.00 -0.85
CA CYS A 200 9.98 8.13 -0.29
C CYS A 200 10.59 6.95 0.48
N GLY A 201 9.80 6.35 1.38
CA GLY A 201 10.16 5.08 2.00
C GLY A 201 10.13 3.94 1.00
N LEU A 202 10.96 2.92 1.18
CA LEU A 202 11.00 1.73 0.32
C LEU A 202 10.15 0.61 0.93
N LEU A 203 9.20 0.07 0.16
CA LEU A 203 8.55 -1.21 0.45
C LEU A 203 9.08 -2.26 -0.53
N CYS A 204 9.77 -3.28 -0.03
CA CYS A 204 10.29 -4.38 -0.84
C CYS A 204 10.03 -5.73 -0.17
N PHE A 205 10.30 -6.82 -0.89
CA PHE A 205 9.94 -8.17 -0.48
C PHE A 205 11.20 -9.03 -0.47
N SER A 206 11.40 -9.86 0.56
CA SER A 206 12.47 -10.87 0.61
C SER A 206 12.08 -12.18 -0.09
N ILE A 207 10.80 -12.36 -0.39
CA ILE A 207 10.27 -13.58 -0.98
C ILE A 207 10.57 -13.66 -2.47
N MET A 208 10.67 -14.90 -2.99
CA MET A 208 10.90 -15.20 -4.42
C MET A 208 12.23 -14.64 -4.99
N GLN A 209 13.18 -14.23 -4.14
CA GLN A 209 14.51 -13.81 -4.58
C GLN A 209 15.61 -14.15 -3.55
N PRO A 210 16.88 -14.29 -3.97
CA PRO A 210 18.00 -14.43 -3.06
C PRO A 210 18.19 -13.18 -2.18
N LEU A 211 18.74 -13.36 -0.97
CA LEU A 211 19.03 -12.26 -0.05
C LEU A 211 20.03 -11.24 -0.62
N ASP A 212 20.96 -11.67 -1.47
CA ASP A 212 21.91 -10.77 -2.12
C ASP A 212 21.21 -9.79 -3.06
N ARG A 213 20.17 -10.24 -3.80
CA ARG A 213 19.35 -9.35 -4.64
C ARG A 213 18.56 -8.35 -3.80
N LEU A 214 18.04 -8.77 -2.64
CA LEU A 214 17.40 -7.84 -1.70
C LEU A 214 18.40 -6.78 -1.20
N LYS A 215 19.63 -7.18 -0.88
CA LYS A 215 20.69 -6.25 -0.48
C LYS A 215 20.98 -5.22 -1.59
N GLU A 216 21.13 -5.66 -2.83
CA GLU A 216 21.36 -4.78 -3.99
C GLU A 216 20.22 -3.75 -4.17
N ILE A 217 18.97 -4.18 -4.02
CA ILE A 217 17.79 -3.29 -4.06
C ILE A 217 17.88 -2.22 -2.97
N ILE A 218 18.21 -2.61 -1.73
CA ILE A 218 18.30 -1.68 -0.60
C ILE A 218 19.48 -0.72 -0.77
N ASP A 219 20.65 -1.22 -1.19
CA ASP A 219 21.84 -0.38 -1.41
C ASP A 219 21.56 0.67 -2.51
N THR A 220 20.90 0.26 -3.60
CA THR A 220 20.49 1.13 -4.71
C THR A 220 19.56 2.24 -4.23
N TYR A 221 18.56 1.90 -3.40
CA TYR A 221 17.67 2.88 -2.78
C TYR A 221 18.43 3.86 -1.87
N ARG A 222 19.33 3.36 -1.02
CA ARG A 222 20.10 4.20 -0.08
C ARG A 222 21.07 5.12 -0.81
N GLU A 223 21.64 4.68 -1.93
CA GLU A 223 22.48 5.54 -2.77
C GLU A 223 21.66 6.68 -3.38
N ALA A 224 20.53 6.34 -4.00
CA ALA A 224 19.62 7.31 -4.62
C ALA A 224 19.08 8.35 -3.61
N GLN A 225 18.90 7.96 -2.34
CA GLN A 225 18.48 8.85 -1.26
C GLN A 225 19.48 9.97 -0.96
N LYS A 226 20.79 9.80 -1.25
CA LYS A 226 21.81 10.82 -0.94
C LYS A 226 21.64 12.11 -1.71
N SER A 227 21.04 12.04 -2.90
CA SER A 227 20.77 13.17 -3.79
C SER A 227 19.28 13.29 -4.11
N ALA A 228 18.42 12.88 -3.17
CA ALA A 228 16.98 12.90 -3.37
C ALA A 228 16.46 14.32 -3.67
N VAL A 229 15.55 14.40 -4.63
CA VAL A 229 14.67 15.55 -4.86
C VAL A 229 13.27 15.09 -4.43
N PRO A 230 12.86 15.35 -3.18
CA PRO A 230 11.65 14.76 -2.62
C PRO A 230 10.41 15.08 -3.46
N LEU A 231 9.61 14.05 -3.74
CA LEU A 231 8.34 14.16 -4.43
C LEU A 231 7.25 14.75 -3.52
N THR A 232 7.45 14.64 -2.22
CA THR A 232 6.50 15.04 -1.18
C THR A 232 7.24 15.83 -0.10
N SER A 233 6.58 16.73 0.60
CA SER A 233 7.22 17.54 1.65
C SER A 233 7.65 16.73 2.88
N VAL A 234 7.13 15.52 3.06
CA VAL A 234 7.59 14.58 4.10
C VAL A 234 8.64 13.62 3.54
N HIS A 235 9.90 13.85 3.91
CA HIS A 235 11.00 12.94 3.55
C HIS A 235 10.96 11.66 4.40
N THR A 236 10.87 10.50 3.74
CA THR A 236 10.79 9.19 4.40
C THR A 236 11.98 8.33 4.00
N ASN A 237 12.97 8.20 4.90
CA ASN A 237 14.19 7.41 4.66
C ASN A 237 14.18 6.07 5.41
N LYS A 238 13.09 5.31 5.25
CA LYS A 238 12.88 4.00 5.89
C LYS A 238 12.74 2.89 4.84
N VAL A 239 13.09 1.67 5.23
CA VAL A 239 12.95 0.46 4.41
C VAL A 239 12.06 -0.52 5.16
N GLY A 240 10.97 -0.94 4.53
CA GLY A 240 10.12 -2.04 4.97
C GLY A 240 10.39 -3.26 4.09
N VAL A 241 10.77 -4.37 4.72
CA VAL A 241 11.00 -5.65 4.04
C VAL A 241 9.90 -6.62 4.44
N TYR A 242 9.12 -7.06 3.47
CA TYR A 242 8.14 -8.12 3.67
C TYR A 242 8.80 -9.50 3.59
N THR A 243 8.43 -10.38 4.50
CA THR A 243 8.78 -11.81 4.46
C THR A 243 7.60 -12.64 4.96
N LEU A 244 7.55 -13.90 4.56
CA LEU A 244 6.57 -14.86 5.07
C LEU A 244 7.14 -15.51 6.33
N VAL A 245 6.33 -15.54 7.39
CA VAL A 245 6.71 -16.15 8.66
C VAL A 245 5.67 -17.20 9.03
N HIS A 246 6.13 -18.42 9.32
CA HIS A 246 5.34 -19.46 9.96
C HIS A 246 6.03 -19.78 11.29
N CYS A 247 5.36 -19.49 12.40
CA CYS A 247 5.84 -19.83 13.73
C CYS A 247 5.14 -21.11 14.20
N ALA A 248 5.90 -22.11 14.61
CA ALA A 248 5.42 -23.36 15.20
C ALA A 248 6.31 -23.72 16.41
N GLU A 249 5.81 -24.55 17.33
CA GLU A 249 6.56 -24.94 18.53
C GLU A 249 7.88 -25.64 18.17
N THR A 250 7.84 -26.50 17.15
CA THR A 250 9.03 -27.17 16.61
C THR A 250 9.10 -27.06 15.09
N ARG A 251 10.27 -27.36 14.52
CA ARG A 251 10.44 -27.45 13.05
C ARG A 251 9.66 -28.61 12.44
N ASP A 252 9.40 -29.66 13.21
CA ASP A 252 8.68 -30.84 12.72
C ASP A 252 7.18 -30.53 12.55
N ASP A 253 6.63 -29.66 13.41
CA ASP A 253 5.24 -29.20 13.33
C ASP A 253 4.94 -28.35 12.08
N PHE A 254 5.99 -27.85 11.41
CA PHE A 254 5.83 -27.11 10.16
C PHE A 254 5.20 -27.96 9.05
N GLY A 255 5.48 -29.26 9.03
CA GLY A 255 4.96 -30.18 8.01
C GLY A 255 3.47 -30.49 8.16
N THR A 256 2.95 -30.43 9.39
CA THR A 256 1.56 -30.79 9.74
C THR A 256 0.62 -29.59 9.71
N ASN A 257 1.13 -28.37 9.91
CA ASN A 257 0.36 -27.13 9.90
C ASN A 257 0.38 -26.41 8.54
N ARG A 258 0.26 -27.14 7.44
CA ARG A 258 0.08 -26.50 6.13
C ARG A 258 -1.35 -25.98 6.04
N LEU A 259 -1.47 -24.65 6.00
CA LEU A 259 -2.70 -23.95 5.60
C LEU A 259 -3.10 -24.34 4.18
#